data_AF-A0A0B6ZDM6-F1
#
_entry.id   AF-A0A0B6ZDM6-F1
#
_cell.length_a   1.000
_cell.length_b   1.000
_cell.length_c   1.000
_cell.angle_alpha   90.00
_cell.angle_beta   90.00
_cell.angle_gamma   90.00
#
_symmetry.space_group_name_H-M   'P 1'
#
loop_
_entity.id
_entity.type
_entity.pdbx_description
1 polymer ?
#
loop_
_entity_poly.entity_id
_entity_poly.type
_entity_poly.pdbx_seq_one_letter_code
_entity_poly.pdbx_strand_id
1 'polypeptide(L)'
;MLHVQLTWLWLASQANELDRVVEQQSEEEIAHVGILMVFLDSARNLPRGKKSLNEPSPQAVLSVGQQIQQSMIKHVTSEPRWEQNFRFLLHNPNYQNLDIEIMDAKSKKLIGGAVIKLKLLLTAEDMVMDQKFRIKTSDPDSYLQMRLCLRILTPNFNPNYIDDVETLIHEACVTGTPVDQRRGDSVAALYQQSSSAENGTPVDDDVKFRFASKSQQTETVKAKKFCITQ
;
A
#
# COMPACT_ATOMS: atom_id res chain seq x y z
N MET A 1 27.95 -0.49 -26.89
CA MET A 1 27.48 -1.85 -26.53
C MET A 1 26.99 -1.74 -25.09
N LEU A 2 25.71 -2.02 -24.83
CA LEU A 2 25.10 -1.94 -23.49
C LEU A 2 25.01 -3.36 -22.92
N HIS A 3 25.51 -3.55 -21.70
CA HIS A 3 25.38 -4.79 -20.95
C HIS A 3 24.46 -4.54 -19.75
N VAL A 4 23.38 -5.31 -19.61
CA VAL A 4 22.39 -5.17 -18.54
C VAL A 4 22.26 -6.49 -17.80
N GLN A 5 22.29 -6.43 -16.48
CA GLN A 5 22.02 -7.57 -15.60
C GLN A 5 20.75 -7.30 -14.80
N LEU A 6 19.81 -8.24 -14.86
CA LEU A 6 18.51 -8.18 -14.18
C LEU A 6 18.37 -9.41 -13.29
N THR A 7 17.99 -9.19 -12.04
CA THR A 7 17.78 -10.28 -11.06
C THR A 7 16.39 -10.15 -10.48
N TRP A 8 15.62 -11.25 -10.53
CA TRP A 8 14.34 -11.34 -9.85
C TRP A 8 14.57 -11.80 -8.41
N LEU A 9 13.96 -11.10 -7.45
CA LEU A 9 14.07 -11.41 -6.03
C LEU A 9 12.67 -11.68 -5.46
N TRP A 10 12.58 -12.73 -4.65
CA TRP A 10 11.40 -13.14 -3.93
C TRP A 10 11.38 -12.57 -2.52
N LEU A 11 10.18 -12.45 -1.96
CA LEU A 11 9.95 -11.99 -0.59
C LEU A 11 9.78 -13.21 0.33
N ALA A 12 10.85 -13.62 1.00
CA ALA A 12 10.79 -14.69 1.98
C ALA A 12 10.30 -14.16 3.33
N SER A 13 9.40 -14.91 3.98
CA SER A 13 8.91 -14.61 5.33
C SER A 13 9.60 -15.41 6.45
N GLN A 14 10.66 -16.15 6.10
CA GLN A 14 11.46 -16.92 7.04
C GLN A 14 12.81 -16.23 7.31
N ALA A 15 13.20 -16.14 8.59
CA ALA A 15 14.42 -15.46 9.00
C ALA A 15 15.72 -16.21 8.63
N ASN A 16 15.66 -17.53 8.47
CA ASN A 16 16.78 -18.38 8.04
C ASN A 16 17.29 -18.05 6.63
N GLU A 17 16.48 -17.42 5.78
CA GLU A 17 16.93 -16.94 4.45
C GLU A 17 17.92 -15.79 4.57
N LEU A 18 17.93 -15.05 5.69
CA LEU A 18 18.84 -13.92 5.87
C LEU A 18 20.30 -14.35 5.86
N ASP A 19 20.65 -15.42 6.58
CA ASP A 19 22.03 -15.90 6.65
C ASP A 19 22.53 -16.32 5.26
N ARG A 20 21.67 -17.00 4.49
CA ARG A 20 21.98 -17.43 3.11
C ARG A 20 22.25 -16.23 2.19
N VAL A 21 21.41 -15.20 2.25
CA VAL A 21 21.55 -14.01 1.40
C VAL A 21 22.79 -13.21 1.79
N VAL A 22 23.09 -13.09 3.08
CA VAL A 22 24.28 -12.39 3.57
C VAL A 22 25.56 -13.13 3.19
N GLU A 23 25.60 -14.47 3.28
CA GLU A 23 26.76 -15.28 2.86
C GLU A 23 27.01 -15.24 1.35
N GLN A 24 25.96 -15.08 0.54
CA GLN A 24 26.06 -15.00 -0.92
C GLN A 24 26.46 -13.62 -1.42
N GLN A 25 26.32 -12.58 -0.61
CA GLN A 25 26.77 -11.24 -0.96
C GLN A 25 28.30 -11.16 -0.89
N SER A 26 28.91 -10.64 -1.95
CA SER A 26 30.32 -10.26 -1.89
C SER A 26 30.49 -9.09 -0.92
N GLU A 27 31.60 -9.03 -0.20
CA GLU A 27 31.89 -7.93 0.75
C GLU A 27 31.91 -6.54 0.08
N GLU A 28 32.01 -6.49 -1.25
CA GLU A 28 32.07 -5.26 -2.05
C GLU A 28 30.68 -4.79 -2.56
N GLU A 29 29.65 -5.65 -2.54
CA GLU A 29 28.29 -5.26 -2.97
C GLU A 29 27.44 -4.78 -1.78
N ILE A 30 27.19 -3.47 -1.73
CA ILE A 30 26.16 -2.88 -0.84
C ILE A 30 24.78 -3.18 -1.43
N ALA A 31 24.34 -4.43 -1.33
CA ALA A 31 23.02 -4.85 -1.77
C ALA A 31 22.03 -4.88 -0.59
N HIS A 32 20.76 -4.61 -0.88
CA HIS A 32 19.71 -4.71 0.11
C HIS A 32 19.31 -6.18 0.29
N VAL A 33 19.32 -6.68 1.53
CA VAL A 33 18.97 -8.07 1.88
C VAL A 33 17.50 -8.24 2.22
N GLY A 34 16.78 -7.13 2.43
CA GLY A 34 15.41 -7.19 2.92
C GLY A 34 14.60 -5.95 2.58
N ILE A 35 13.30 -6.06 2.76
CA ILE A 35 12.34 -4.97 2.67
C ILE A 35 11.48 -4.93 3.93
N LEU A 36 11.37 -3.75 4.53
CA LEU A 36 10.45 -3.46 5.62
C LEU A 36 9.23 -2.72 5.07
N MET A 37 8.06 -3.30 5.30
CA MET A 37 6.78 -2.66 5.04
C MET A 37 6.19 -2.18 6.37
N VAL A 38 5.83 -0.90 6.41
CA VAL A 38 5.27 -0.25 7.60
C VAL A 38 3.89 0.27 7.24
N PHE A 39 2.85 -0.24 7.90
CA PHE A 39 1.54 0.35 7.90
C PHE A 39 1.36 1.17 9.18
N LEU A 40 1.41 2.49 9.04
CA LEU A 40 1.17 3.45 10.10
C LEU A 40 -0.34 3.73 10.18
N ASP A 41 -1.02 3.15 11.16
CA ASP A 41 -2.46 3.34 11.34
C ASP A 41 -2.75 4.65 12.09
N SER A 42 -2.45 4.71 13.39
CA SER A 42 -2.87 5.82 14.25
C SER A 42 -1.94 6.04 15.45
N ALA A 43 -2.08 7.19 16.12
CA ALA A 43 -1.54 7.43 17.47
C ALA A 43 -2.65 7.82 18.43
N ARG A 44 -2.42 7.62 19.73
CA ARG A 44 -3.32 8.06 20.81
C ARG A 44 -2.56 8.77 21.90
N ASN A 45 -3.28 9.62 22.63
CA ASN A 45 -2.79 10.37 23.79
C ASN A 45 -1.51 11.18 23.51
N LEU A 46 -1.36 11.77 22.31
CA LEU A 46 -0.20 12.62 22.06
C LEU A 46 -0.24 13.87 22.96
N PRO A 47 0.93 14.37 23.44
CA PRO A 47 0.95 15.53 24.30
C PRO A 47 0.29 16.74 23.65
N ARG A 48 -0.58 17.36 24.43
CA ARG A 48 -1.17 18.66 24.11
C ARG A 48 -0.25 19.76 24.62
N GLY A 49 -0.33 20.95 24.02
CA GLY A 49 0.41 22.10 24.53
C GLY A 49 0.06 22.40 25.99
N LYS A 50 0.84 23.26 26.67
CA LYS A 50 0.65 23.67 28.09
C LYS A 50 -0.79 24.11 28.46
N LYS A 51 -1.62 24.44 27.47
CA LYS A 51 -3.05 24.68 27.62
C LYS A 51 -3.79 23.57 26.90
N SER A 52 -4.78 22.96 27.54
CA SER A 52 -5.61 21.86 26.98
C SER A 52 -6.29 22.18 25.65
N LEU A 53 -6.39 23.47 25.30
CA LEU A 53 -6.93 23.96 24.02
C LEU A 53 -5.93 23.92 22.84
N ASN A 54 -4.64 23.67 23.09
CA ASN A 54 -3.61 23.67 22.06
C ASN A 54 -3.37 22.27 21.51
N GLU A 55 -4.29 21.86 20.64
CA GLU A 55 -4.21 20.57 19.96
C GLU A 55 -3.12 20.59 18.86
N PRO A 56 -2.23 19.59 18.83
CA PRO A 56 -1.12 19.56 17.88
C PRO A 56 -1.59 19.30 16.45
N SER A 57 -0.68 19.44 15.49
CA SER A 57 -0.84 18.98 14.12
C SER A 57 0.20 17.89 13.80
N PRO A 58 -0.03 16.62 14.17
CA PRO A 58 0.99 15.59 14.09
C PRO A 58 1.39 15.22 12.67
N GLN A 59 2.70 15.04 12.47
CA GLN A 59 3.32 14.41 11.31
C GLN A 59 4.31 13.35 11.81
N ALA A 60 4.23 12.13 11.29
CA ALA A 60 5.21 11.10 11.57
C ALA A 60 6.35 11.17 10.54
N VAL A 61 7.58 11.12 11.03
CA VAL A 61 8.81 10.99 10.25
C VAL A 61 9.38 9.61 10.59
N LEU A 62 9.51 8.76 9.58
CA LEU A 62 9.98 7.40 9.69
C LEU A 62 11.35 7.30 9.03
N SER A 63 12.32 6.70 9.70
CA SER A 63 13.65 6.52 9.13
C SER A 63 14.25 5.15 9.43
N VAL A 64 14.99 4.64 8.44
CA VAL A 64 15.84 3.46 8.56
C VAL A 64 17.19 3.79 7.93
N GLY A 65 18.21 3.98 8.77
CA GLY A 65 19.51 4.46 8.30
C GLY A 65 19.38 5.84 7.61
N GLN A 66 19.70 5.91 6.32
CA GLN A 66 19.64 7.15 5.53
C GLN A 66 18.29 7.37 4.83
N GLN A 67 17.42 6.36 4.81
CA GLN A 67 16.11 6.46 4.17
C GLN A 67 15.14 7.15 5.12
N ILE A 68 14.53 8.25 4.69
CA ILE A 68 13.56 9.02 5.48
C ILE A 68 12.28 9.18 4.66
N GLN A 69 11.13 8.88 5.27
CA GLN A 69 9.81 9.10 4.70
C GLN A 69 8.92 9.82 5.71
N GLN A 70 7.97 10.61 5.23
CA GLN A 70 7.09 11.43 6.07
C GLN A 70 5.64 11.12 5.77
N SER A 71 4.82 11.08 6.82
CA SER A 71 3.37 10.97 6.67
C SER A 71 2.76 12.30 6.23
N MET A 72 1.50 12.22 5.82
CA MET A 72 0.62 13.39 5.79
C MET A 72 0.52 14.04 7.18
N ILE A 73 0.34 15.36 7.21
CA ILE A 73 0.04 16.11 8.42
C ILE A 73 -1.44 15.88 8.77
N LYS A 74 -1.72 15.58 10.04
CA LYS A 74 -3.09 15.59 10.58
C LYS A 74 -3.27 16.85 11.39
N HIS A 75 -4.36 17.58 11.16
CA HIS A 75 -4.54 18.90 11.73
C HIS A 75 -5.35 18.85 13.02
N VAL A 76 -4.87 19.55 14.05
CA VAL A 76 -5.64 19.83 15.29
C VAL A 76 -6.16 18.54 15.92
N THR A 77 -5.28 17.58 16.18
CA THR A 77 -5.62 16.32 16.86
C THR A 77 -4.43 15.72 17.63
N SER A 78 -4.68 15.21 18.83
CA SER A 78 -3.79 14.40 19.66
C SER A 78 -3.97 12.89 19.40
N GLU A 79 -4.94 12.54 18.54
CA GLU A 79 -5.26 11.18 18.15
C GLU A 79 -5.32 11.05 16.61
N PRO A 80 -4.20 11.28 15.92
CA PRO A 80 -4.15 11.23 14.46
C PRO A 80 -4.37 9.81 13.94
N ARG A 81 -5.08 9.71 12.81
CA ARG A 81 -5.21 8.49 12.00
C ARG A 81 -4.61 8.75 10.61
N TRP A 82 -3.51 8.09 10.28
CA TRP A 82 -2.77 8.29 9.03
C TRP A 82 -3.13 7.28 7.96
N GLU A 83 -3.23 6.00 8.33
CA GLU A 83 -3.52 4.86 7.45
C GLU A 83 -2.64 4.83 6.20
N GLN A 84 -1.33 4.98 6.42
CA GLN A 84 -0.34 5.11 5.35
C GLN A 84 0.64 3.94 5.34
N ASN A 85 1.04 3.55 4.13
CA ASN A 85 2.01 2.50 3.89
C ASN A 85 3.36 3.11 3.49
N PHE A 86 4.43 2.66 4.14
CA PHE A 86 5.81 3.01 3.83
C PHE A 86 6.62 1.75 3.55
N ARG A 87 7.68 1.88 2.75
CA ARG A 87 8.56 0.77 2.38
C ARG A 87 10.02 1.19 2.45
N PHE A 88 10.84 0.43 3.16
CA PHE A 88 12.27 0.68 3.34
C PHE A 88 13.07 -0.53 2.87
N LEU A 89 14.20 -0.28 2.21
CA LEU A 89 15.12 -1.33 1.80
C LEU A 89 16.20 -1.47 2.86
N LEU A 90 16.42 -2.69 3.32
CA LEU A 90 17.31 -2.99 4.44
C LEU A 90 18.60 -3.58 3.93
N HIS A 91 19.71 -3.12 4.51
CA HIS A 91 21.01 -3.75 4.28
C HIS A 91 21.26 -4.90 5.25
N ASN A 92 20.89 -4.74 6.53
CA ASN A 92 20.90 -5.85 7.48
C ASN A 92 19.93 -5.60 8.66
N PRO A 93 18.82 -6.37 8.78
CA PRO A 93 17.84 -6.20 9.85
C PRO A 93 18.38 -6.53 11.26
N ASN A 94 19.52 -7.23 11.38
CA ASN A 94 20.14 -7.48 12.69
C ASN A 94 20.69 -6.22 13.35
N TYR A 95 21.11 -5.23 12.55
CA TYR A 95 21.84 -4.05 13.00
C TYR A 95 21.11 -2.73 12.73
N GLN A 96 19.94 -2.78 12.09
CA GLN A 96 19.15 -1.61 11.76
C GLN A 96 17.92 -1.46 12.67
N ASN A 97 17.49 -0.21 12.84
CA ASN A 97 16.30 0.16 13.57
C ASN A 97 15.34 0.92 12.64
N LEU A 98 14.05 0.84 12.96
CA LEU A 98 13.06 1.80 12.50
C LEU A 98 12.92 2.88 13.59
N ASP A 99 13.35 4.09 13.25
CA ASP A 99 13.18 5.27 14.08
C ASP A 99 11.92 6.01 13.63
N ILE A 100 11.10 6.41 14.58
CA ILE A 100 9.83 7.11 14.33
C ILE A 100 9.79 8.34 15.22
N GLU A 101 9.64 9.49 14.61
CA GLU A 101 9.49 10.78 15.28
C GLU A 101 8.13 11.38 14.93
N ILE A 102 7.39 11.84 15.92
CA ILE A 102 6.13 12.54 15.74
C ILE A 102 6.39 14.02 16.02
N MET A 103 6.23 14.84 15.00
CA MET A 103 6.44 16.27 15.03
C MET A 103 5.10 17.01 15.02
N ASP A 104 4.95 18.07 15.82
CA ASP A 104 3.89 19.05 15.62
C ASP A 104 4.26 19.98 14.47
N ALA A 105 3.53 19.90 13.36
CA ALA A 105 3.75 20.71 12.17
C ALA A 105 3.56 22.21 12.43
N LYS A 106 2.72 22.60 13.42
CA LYS A 106 2.49 24.00 13.80
C LYS A 106 3.69 24.57 14.54
N SER A 107 4.13 23.91 15.63
CA SER A 107 5.21 24.43 16.47
C SER A 107 6.61 23.98 16.06
N LYS A 108 6.73 23.05 15.10
CA LYS A 108 7.99 22.39 14.69
C LYS A 108 8.73 21.70 15.84
N LYS A 109 7.97 21.11 16.78
CA LYS A 109 8.53 20.42 17.96
C LYS A 109 8.28 18.93 17.90
N LEU A 110 9.23 18.15 18.39
CA LEU A 110 9.04 16.74 18.66
C LEU A 110 8.03 16.57 19.81
N ILE A 111 6.97 15.80 19.57
CA ILE A 111 5.91 15.51 20.55
C ILE A 111 5.87 14.03 20.94
N GLY A 112 6.66 13.17 20.29
CA GLY A 112 6.85 11.79 20.71
C GLY A 112 7.74 11.03 19.74
N GLY A 113 8.23 9.86 20.14
CA GLY A 113 8.96 8.99 19.23
C GLY A 113 9.14 7.57 19.74
N ALA A 114 9.45 6.66 18.83
CA ALA A 114 9.76 5.26 19.11
C ALA A 114 10.95 4.80 18.29
N VAL A 115 11.71 3.85 18.84
CA VAL A 115 12.81 3.17 18.16
C VAL A 115 12.53 1.68 18.25
N ILE A 116 12.39 1.03 17.10
CA ILE A 116 12.05 -0.38 16.99
C ILE A 116 13.22 -1.11 16.35
N LYS A 117 13.83 -2.03 17.11
CA LYS A 117 14.92 -2.87 16.59
C LYS A 117 14.35 -3.87 15.59
N LEU A 118 14.84 -3.86 14.35
CA LEU A 118 14.30 -4.73 13.30
C LEU A 118 14.60 -6.21 13.56
N LYS A 119 15.66 -6.51 14.33
CA LYS A 119 15.95 -7.87 14.82
C LYS A 119 14.76 -8.54 15.53
N LEU A 120 13.88 -7.76 16.17
CA LEU A 120 12.71 -8.33 16.84
C LEU A 120 11.74 -8.98 15.84
N LEU A 121 11.65 -8.46 14.61
CA LEU A 121 10.81 -9.03 13.55
C LEU A 121 11.37 -10.38 13.08
N LEU A 122 12.69 -10.59 13.09
CA LEU A 122 13.29 -11.89 12.74
C LEU A 122 12.84 -13.02 13.68
N THR A 123 12.44 -12.68 14.91
CA THR A 123 11.93 -13.64 15.89
C THR A 123 10.40 -13.72 15.97
N ALA A 124 9.70 -12.84 15.26
CA ALA A 124 8.25 -12.80 15.25
C ALA A 124 7.68 -13.83 14.27
N GLU A 125 6.45 -14.28 14.54
CA GLU A 125 5.71 -15.14 13.62
C GLU A 125 5.52 -14.43 12.27
N ASP A 126 5.84 -15.15 11.19
CA ASP A 126 5.84 -14.63 9.81
C ASP A 126 6.63 -13.32 9.61
N MET A 127 7.55 -13.00 10.53
CA MET A 127 8.23 -11.70 10.60
C MET A 127 7.27 -10.48 10.56
N VAL A 128 6.10 -10.61 11.21
CA VAL A 128 5.10 -9.56 11.32
C VAL A 128 4.89 -9.14 12.78
N MET A 129 4.69 -7.84 13.01
CA MET A 129 4.21 -7.30 14.27
C MET A 129 3.04 -6.36 14.01
N ASP A 130 1.85 -6.68 14.49
CA ASP A 130 0.66 -5.82 14.44
C ASP A 130 0.20 -5.51 15.86
N GLN A 131 0.63 -4.36 16.38
CA GLN A 131 0.41 -4.05 17.80
C GLN A 131 0.55 -2.55 18.10
N LYS A 132 0.29 -2.23 19.37
CA LYS A 132 0.58 -0.92 19.96
C LYS A 132 2.06 -0.84 20.33
N PHE A 133 2.73 0.19 19.85
CA PHE A 133 4.09 0.55 20.19
C PHE A 133 4.06 1.77 21.09
N ARG A 134 4.58 1.63 22.32
CA ARG A 134 4.68 2.75 23.25
C ARG A 134 5.64 3.80 22.69
N ILE A 135 5.25 5.07 22.74
CA ILE A 135 6.12 6.17 22.36
C ILE A 135 6.68 6.87 23.59
N LYS A 136 7.93 7.32 23.50
CA LYS A 136 8.58 8.13 24.51
C LYS A 136 8.06 9.55 24.38
N THR A 137 7.37 10.02 25.41
CA THR A 137 6.83 11.37 25.47
C THR A 137 6.50 11.76 26.92
N SER A 138 5.94 12.95 27.13
CA SER A 138 5.57 13.44 28.46
C SER A 138 4.36 12.73 29.06
N ASP A 139 3.47 12.21 28.20
CA ASP A 139 2.32 11.42 28.61
C ASP A 139 2.67 9.92 28.57
N PRO A 140 2.50 9.18 29.69
CA PRO A 140 2.95 7.80 29.79
C PRO A 140 2.10 6.81 28.97
N ASP A 141 0.86 7.15 28.63
CA ASP A 141 -0.13 6.28 27.98
C ASP A 141 -0.20 6.49 26.47
N SER A 142 0.71 7.28 25.90
CA SER A 142 0.78 7.49 24.47
C SER A 142 1.35 6.29 23.73
N TYR A 143 0.74 5.95 22.60
CA TYR A 143 1.16 4.84 21.76
C TYR A 143 0.87 5.09 20.28
N LEU A 144 1.59 4.35 19.43
CA LEU A 144 1.36 4.21 17.99
C LEU A 144 0.74 2.84 17.71
N GLN A 145 -0.35 2.77 16.95
CA GLN A 145 -0.86 1.53 16.37
C GLN A 145 -0.21 1.38 14.98
N MET A 146 0.51 0.29 14.76
CA MET A 146 1.17 0.02 13.48
C MET A 146 1.27 -1.48 13.21
N ARG A 147 1.40 -1.80 11.93
CA ARG A 147 1.81 -3.12 11.46
C ARG A 147 3.16 -3.03 10.76
N LEU A 148 4.11 -3.84 11.19
CA LEU A 148 5.44 -3.98 10.60
C LEU A 148 5.52 -5.37 9.97
N CYS A 149 6.06 -5.44 8.76
CA CYS A 149 6.26 -6.70 8.05
C CYS A 149 7.64 -6.68 7.39
N LEU A 150 8.50 -7.62 7.79
CA LEU A 150 9.84 -7.78 7.23
C LEU A 150 9.83 -8.95 6.25
N ARG A 151 10.46 -8.76 5.08
CA ARG A 151 10.70 -9.84 4.11
C ARG A 151 12.16 -9.84 3.68
N ILE A 152 12.77 -11.01 3.62
CA ILE A 152 14.12 -11.20 3.10
C ILE A 152 14.05 -11.26 1.57
N LEU A 153 14.92 -10.52 0.89
CA LEU A 153 15.05 -10.53 -0.56
C LEU A 153 15.96 -11.70 -0.96
N THR A 154 15.38 -12.74 -1.54
CA THR A 154 16.11 -13.98 -1.89
C THR A 154 15.93 -14.31 -3.37
N PRO A 155 16.97 -14.79 -4.07
CA PRO A 155 16.82 -15.32 -5.43
C PRO A 155 16.09 -16.68 -5.43
N ASN A 156 15.98 -17.35 -4.27
CA ASN A 156 15.32 -18.64 -4.15
C ASN A 156 13.83 -18.50 -4.39
N PHE A 157 13.33 -19.38 -5.25
CA PHE A 157 11.91 -19.47 -5.55
C PHE A 157 11.08 -19.70 -4.28
N ASN A 158 10.05 -18.88 -4.07
CA ASN A 158 9.11 -19.03 -2.96
C ASN A 158 7.84 -19.76 -3.45
N PRO A 159 7.66 -21.06 -3.16
CA PRO A 159 6.51 -21.84 -3.63
C PRO A 159 5.16 -21.32 -3.12
N ASN A 160 5.13 -20.68 -1.95
CA ASN A 160 3.90 -20.12 -1.38
C ASN A 160 3.31 -19.00 -2.25
N TYR A 161 4.11 -18.39 -3.14
CA TYR A 161 3.62 -17.36 -4.07
C TYR A 161 2.97 -17.95 -5.32
N ILE A 162 3.10 -19.26 -5.58
CA ILE A 162 2.40 -19.95 -6.67
C ILE A 162 1.06 -20.50 -6.21
N ASP A 163 0.97 -20.99 -4.97
CA ASP A 163 -0.28 -21.54 -4.42
C ASP A 163 -1.42 -20.50 -4.48
N ASP A 164 -1.13 -19.22 -4.18
CA ASP A 164 -2.12 -18.15 -4.31
C ASP A 164 -2.55 -17.93 -5.77
N VAL A 165 -1.65 -18.08 -6.75
CA VAL A 165 -1.96 -17.87 -8.16
C VAL A 165 -2.75 -19.04 -8.74
N GLU A 166 -2.38 -20.28 -8.44
CA GLU A 166 -3.18 -21.45 -8.84
C GLU A 166 -4.54 -21.47 -8.15
N THR A 167 -4.61 -21.08 -6.86
CA THR A 167 -5.88 -20.96 -6.14
C THR A 167 -6.75 -19.84 -6.72
N LEU A 168 -6.19 -18.67 -7.02
CA LEU A 168 -6.92 -17.57 -7.66
C LEU A 168 -7.34 -17.90 -9.11
N ILE A 169 -6.53 -18.65 -9.86
CA ILE A 169 -6.90 -19.14 -11.21
C ILE A 169 -8.04 -20.15 -11.10
N HIS A 170 -7.94 -21.10 -10.18
CA HIS A 170 -8.98 -22.10 -9.95
C HIS A 170 -10.27 -21.44 -9.46
N GLU A 171 -10.19 -20.50 -8.52
CA GLU A 171 -11.34 -19.72 -8.03
C GLU A 171 -11.96 -18.89 -9.15
N ALA A 172 -11.17 -18.20 -9.97
CA ALA A 172 -11.66 -17.47 -11.14
C ALA A 172 -12.31 -18.40 -12.20
N CYS A 173 -11.79 -19.62 -12.38
CA CYS A 173 -12.39 -20.64 -13.24
C CYS A 173 -13.70 -21.22 -12.67
N VAL A 174 -13.85 -21.25 -11.34
CA VAL A 174 -15.05 -21.79 -10.66
C VAL A 174 -16.13 -20.72 -10.49
N THR A 175 -15.77 -19.46 -10.24
CA THR A 175 -16.69 -18.33 -10.07
C THR A 175 -16.97 -17.56 -11.36
N GLY A 176 -16.24 -17.86 -12.44
CA GLY A 176 -16.46 -17.28 -13.75
C GLY A 176 -17.79 -17.75 -14.33
N THR A 177 -18.82 -16.90 -14.25
CA THR A 177 -20.02 -17.10 -15.09
C THR A 177 -19.60 -16.96 -16.56
N PRO A 178 -19.97 -17.91 -17.45
CA PRO A 178 -19.61 -17.83 -18.85
C PRO A 178 -20.15 -16.53 -19.46
N VAL A 179 -19.25 -15.66 -19.95
CA VAL A 179 -19.62 -14.60 -20.89
C VAL A 179 -19.71 -15.24 -22.28
N ASP A 180 -20.63 -16.19 -22.47
CA ASP A 180 -21.25 -16.44 -23.77
C ASP A 180 -22.41 -17.44 -23.65
N GLN A 181 -23.61 -16.90 -23.48
CA GLN A 181 -24.83 -17.58 -23.88
C GLN A 181 -25.74 -16.60 -24.62
N ARG A 182 -25.31 -16.19 -25.82
CA ARG A 182 -26.27 -16.00 -26.91
C ARG A 182 -25.72 -16.67 -28.16
N ARG A 183 -26.04 -17.97 -28.24
CA ARG A 183 -26.15 -18.70 -29.51
C ARG A 183 -26.83 -17.81 -30.54
N GLY A 184 -26.19 -17.70 -31.70
CA GLY A 184 -26.80 -17.10 -32.86
C GLY A 184 -28.13 -17.77 -33.19
N ASP A 185 -29.13 -16.94 -33.41
CA ASP A 185 -30.22 -17.29 -34.30
C ASP A 185 -30.06 -16.54 -35.61
N SER A 186 -30.38 -17.30 -36.65
CA SER A 186 -29.97 -17.13 -38.03
C SER A 186 -30.43 -15.83 -38.67
N VAL A 187 -29.53 -15.27 -39.48
CA VAL A 187 -29.75 -14.20 -40.44
C VAL A 187 -30.56 -14.77 -41.62
N ALA A 188 -31.85 -15.09 -41.44
CA ALA A 188 -32.63 -15.75 -42.51
C ALA A 188 -34.16 -15.57 -42.44
N ALA A 189 -34.69 -14.49 -41.84
CA ALA A 189 -36.15 -14.23 -41.82
C ALA A 189 -36.57 -12.83 -42.27
N LEU A 190 -35.68 -12.08 -42.93
CA LEU A 190 -36.00 -10.77 -43.53
C LEU A 190 -36.36 -10.90 -45.01
N TYR A 191 -37.33 -11.73 -45.38
CA TYR A 191 -37.98 -11.70 -46.69
C TYR A 191 -39.32 -12.43 -46.64
N GLN A 192 -40.40 -11.72 -46.28
CA GLN A 192 -41.70 -11.79 -46.96
C GLN A 192 -42.70 -10.90 -46.21
N GLN A 193 -43.31 -9.94 -46.94
CA GLN A 193 -44.73 -9.52 -46.89
C GLN A 193 -45.36 -9.26 -45.50
N SER A 194 -45.96 -8.11 -45.19
CA SER A 194 -46.76 -7.20 -46.02
C SER A 194 -47.32 -6.08 -45.11
N SER A 195 -47.43 -4.86 -45.67
CA SER A 195 -48.52 -3.86 -45.55
C SER A 195 -49.45 -3.88 -44.31
N SER A 196 -49.80 -2.79 -43.61
CA SER A 196 -50.29 -1.48 -44.09
C SER A 196 -50.52 -0.52 -42.89
N ALA A 197 -50.42 0.80 -43.13
CA ALA A 197 -51.22 1.94 -42.58
C ALA A 197 -51.40 2.12 -41.05
N GLU A 198 -51.50 3.30 -40.41
CA GLU A 198 -51.51 4.72 -40.79
C GLU A 198 -51.43 5.57 -39.48
N ASN A 199 -50.83 6.77 -39.60
CA ASN A 199 -51.15 8.07 -38.96
C ASN A 199 -51.16 8.33 -37.43
N GLY A 200 -50.43 9.40 -37.04
CA GLY A 200 -50.75 10.27 -35.89
C GLY A 200 -49.55 11.00 -35.25
N THR A 201 -49.33 12.27 -35.60
CA THR A 201 -48.39 13.22 -34.94
C THR A 201 -49.15 14.18 -33.99
N PRO A 202 -48.54 15.22 -33.37
CA PRO A 202 -47.89 15.20 -32.05
C PRO A 202 -48.52 16.23 -31.07
N VAL A 203 -48.28 16.11 -29.76
CA VAL A 203 -48.51 17.24 -28.83
C VAL A 203 -47.39 17.31 -27.79
N ASP A 204 -46.83 18.52 -27.72
CA ASP A 204 -45.76 19.04 -26.88
C ASP A 204 -46.32 19.52 -25.52
N ASP A 205 -45.56 19.38 -24.44
CA ASP A 205 -45.47 20.42 -23.41
C ASP A 205 -44.27 20.17 -22.47
N ASP A 206 -43.34 21.12 -22.58
CA ASP A 206 -42.18 21.42 -21.75
C ASP A 206 -42.50 21.47 -20.24
N VAL A 207 -41.62 20.88 -19.40
CA VAL A 207 -41.00 21.66 -18.30
C VAL A 207 -39.52 21.30 -18.18
N LYS A 208 -38.72 22.34 -18.36
CA LYS A 208 -37.28 22.42 -18.47
C LYS A 208 -36.68 22.84 -17.14
N PHE A 209 -35.73 22.09 -16.60
CA PHE A 209 -34.72 22.62 -15.68
C PHE A 209 -33.32 22.28 -16.24
N ARG A 210 -32.66 23.30 -16.80
CA ARG A 210 -31.18 23.41 -16.93
C ARG A 210 -30.65 23.88 -15.56
N PHE A 211 -29.47 23.55 -15.06
CA PHE A 211 -28.08 23.64 -15.55
C PHE A 211 -27.24 22.82 -14.54
N ALA A 212 -25.99 22.37 -14.70
CA ALA A 212 -25.00 22.33 -15.77
C ALA A 212 -23.97 21.25 -15.36
N SER A 213 -23.38 20.58 -16.34
CA SER A 213 -22.28 19.64 -16.17
C SER A 213 -20.98 20.34 -15.78
N LYS A 214 -20.14 19.67 -14.98
CA LYS A 214 -18.69 19.56 -15.23
C LYS A 214 -18.07 18.38 -14.45
N SER A 215 -17.74 17.35 -15.23
CA SER A 215 -16.47 16.60 -15.22
C SER A 215 -16.01 15.91 -13.93
N GLN A 216 -16.38 14.65 -13.77
CA GLN A 216 -15.56 13.68 -13.03
C GLN A 216 -14.44 13.20 -13.97
N GLN A 217 -13.19 13.55 -13.64
CA GLN A 217 -12.03 12.86 -14.20
C GLN A 217 -11.86 11.55 -13.42
N THR A 218 -12.18 10.45 -14.07
CA THR A 218 -11.75 9.11 -13.71
C THR A 218 -10.24 9.00 -13.95
N GLU A 219 -9.43 8.99 -12.88
CA GLU A 219 -8.04 8.57 -12.98
C GLU A 219 -7.96 7.04 -12.99
N THR A 220 -7.76 6.49 -14.18
CA THR A 220 -7.23 5.14 -14.38
C THR A 220 -5.84 5.01 -13.76
N VAL A 221 -5.71 4.17 -12.74
CA VAL A 221 -4.41 3.72 -12.23
C VAL A 221 -3.77 2.79 -13.28
N LYS A 222 -2.91 3.36 -14.14
CA LYS A 222 -2.03 2.56 -14.99
C LYS A 222 -0.87 2.02 -14.15
N ALA A 223 -0.80 0.70 -14.03
CA ALA A 223 0.40 0.00 -13.57
C ALA A 223 1.57 0.37 -14.50
N LYS A 224 2.55 1.12 -13.99
CA LYS A 224 3.80 1.39 -14.69
C LYS A 224 4.74 0.21 -14.50
N LYS A 225 4.91 -0.59 -15.56
CA LYS A 225 6.14 -1.35 -15.79
C LYS A 225 7.30 -0.35 -15.83
N PHE A 226 8.22 -0.47 -14.88
CA PHE A 226 9.51 0.22 -14.97
C PHE A 226 10.40 -0.56 -15.94
N CYS A 227 10.71 0.06 -17.08
CA CYS A 227 11.83 -0.28 -17.94
C CYS A 227 12.57 1.04 -18.13
N ILE A 228 13.80 1.14 -17.61
CA ILE A 228 14.63 2.34 -17.78
C ILE A 228 15.62 2.04 -18.89
N THR A 229 15.45 2.75 -20.01
CA THR A 229 16.42 2.83 -21.10
C THR A 229 17.24 4.09 -20.90
N GLN A 230 18.56 3.95 -20.82
CA GLN A 230 19.55 4.69 -21.63
C GLN A 230 20.94 4.10 -21.39
#